data_AF-A0AAV8AZJ2-F1
#
_entry.id   AF-A0AAV8AZJ2-F1
#
_cell.length_a   1.000
_cell.length_b   1.000
_cell.length_c   1.000
_cell.angle_alpha   90.00
_cell.angle_beta   90.00
_cell.angle_gamma   90.00
#
_symmetry.space_group_name_H-M   'P 1'
#
loop_
_entity.id
_entity.type
_entity.pdbx_description
1 polymer ?
#
loop_
_entity_poly.entity_id
_entity_poly.type
_entity_poly.pdbx_seq_one_letter_code
_entity_poly.pdbx_strand_id
1 'polypeptide(L)'
;MDVDTIRESFDRVEEKQKQYASRSQEIIDQLIKEIELAITKLQDGNLDQSAILAQLKAQIDEITPVAQFEGCQKELNLAIAKYTKLLEKTFHSDISKAYRDVEMDTATINEIIASHFYRQGQFEIGDGFSSEAQVSESDILKSPFLEMHSILQAMRQSRDLGPALAWVTKNRDKLLRYGSSLELKLHELQFIEMLKAGKKGEALKYARAHLSPWANEHQAEIQKVFACLLWENRLDQSPYGDLSSPSQWKELESELVRQFCGLMGQSHESPLAVTVAAGAEGLPTLLKLASVMQAKKQEWQEMKQLPVPLDLPKEYQFHSVFVCPVLREQGSEENPPMLMPCGHVLSRQSILKLSKNSTRAFKCPYCPQEGTVAQCRQLYF
;
A
#
# COMPACT_ATOMS: atom_id res chain seq x y z
N MET A 1 -13.62 4.83 5.16
CA MET A 1 -14.12 5.90 4.27
C MET A 1 -15.48 5.46 3.77
N ASP A 2 -16.52 6.28 3.88
CA ASP A 2 -17.89 5.90 3.46
C ASP A 2 -18.03 6.09 1.94
N VAL A 3 -17.50 5.12 1.20
CA VAL A 3 -17.48 5.11 -0.27
C VAL A 3 -18.88 4.94 -0.84
N ASP A 4 -19.79 4.30 -0.10
CA ASP A 4 -21.17 4.06 -0.53
C ASP A 4 -21.96 5.37 -0.61
N THR A 5 -21.84 6.24 0.39
CA THR A 5 -22.48 7.57 0.35
C THR A 5 -21.95 8.45 -0.80
N ILE A 6 -20.67 8.34 -1.14
CA ILE A 6 -20.09 9.04 -2.32
C ILE A 6 -20.69 8.48 -3.61
N ARG A 7 -20.77 7.15 -3.72
CA ARG A 7 -21.32 6.46 -4.89
C ARG A 7 -22.79 6.82 -5.11
N GLU A 8 -23.62 6.76 -4.08
CA GLU A 8 -25.04 7.13 -4.18
C GLU A 8 -25.23 8.59 -4.65
N SER A 9 -24.38 9.50 -4.16
CA SER A 9 -24.40 10.90 -4.57
C SER A 9 -23.98 11.09 -6.03
N PHE A 10 -23.00 10.30 -6.50
CA PHE A 10 -22.59 10.26 -7.90
C PHE A 10 -23.70 9.68 -8.81
N ASP A 11 -24.32 8.58 -8.41
CA ASP A 11 -25.41 7.92 -9.16
C ASP A 11 -26.58 8.90 -9.34
N ARG A 12 -26.88 9.72 -8.33
CA ARG A 12 -27.89 10.78 -8.42
C ARG A 12 -27.51 11.88 -9.42
N VAL A 13 -26.22 12.23 -9.54
CA VAL A 13 -25.75 13.19 -10.56
C VAL A 13 -25.92 12.56 -11.95
N GLU A 14 -25.54 11.30 -12.11
CA GLU A 14 -25.68 10.57 -13.37
C GLU A 14 -27.16 10.46 -13.81
N GLU A 15 -28.06 10.13 -12.87
CA GLU A 15 -29.51 10.09 -13.12
C GLU A 15 -30.04 11.46 -13.59
N LYS A 16 -29.65 12.53 -12.90
CA LYS A 16 -30.06 13.90 -13.26
C LYS A 16 -29.48 14.35 -14.59
N GLN A 17 -28.27 13.93 -14.94
CA GLN A 17 -27.66 14.19 -16.24
C GLN A 17 -28.43 13.48 -17.36
N LYS A 18 -28.80 12.20 -17.17
CA LYS A 18 -29.61 11.43 -18.12
C LYS A 18 -31.00 12.04 -18.30
N GLN A 19 -31.63 12.48 -17.21
CA GLN A 19 -32.91 13.21 -17.24
C GLN A 19 -32.80 14.54 -18.00
N TYR A 20 -31.74 15.31 -17.76
CA TYR A 20 -31.49 16.55 -18.49
C TYR A 20 -31.31 16.30 -19.99
N ALA A 21 -30.51 15.30 -20.37
CA ALA A 21 -30.25 14.97 -21.76
C ALA A 21 -31.51 14.50 -22.50
N SER A 22 -32.26 13.55 -21.92
CA SER A 22 -33.51 13.03 -22.50
C SER A 22 -34.55 14.13 -22.67
N ARG A 23 -34.81 14.93 -21.62
CA ARG A 23 -35.78 16.01 -21.69
C ARG A 23 -35.35 17.13 -22.64
N SER A 24 -34.06 17.41 -22.71
CA SER A 24 -33.54 18.38 -23.68
C SER A 24 -33.76 17.91 -25.11
N GLN A 25 -33.53 16.63 -25.38
CA GLN A 25 -33.80 16.03 -26.68
C GLN A 25 -35.29 16.11 -27.04
N GLU A 26 -36.18 15.74 -26.12
CA GLU A 26 -37.64 15.80 -26.33
C GLU A 26 -38.11 17.22 -26.68
N ILE A 27 -37.59 18.24 -26.00
CA ILE A 27 -37.93 19.65 -26.26
C ILE A 27 -37.41 20.08 -27.64
N ILE A 28 -36.17 19.72 -27.98
CA ILE A 28 -35.58 20.04 -29.30
C ILE A 28 -36.39 19.36 -30.41
N ASP A 29 -36.75 18.09 -30.25
CA ASP A 29 -37.53 17.34 -31.24
C ASP A 29 -38.93 17.95 -31.43
N GLN A 30 -39.58 18.41 -30.35
CA GLN A 30 -40.86 19.13 -30.44
C GLN A 30 -40.72 20.45 -31.20
N LEU A 31 -39.69 21.24 -30.91
CA LEU A 31 -39.43 22.50 -31.61
C LEU A 31 -39.16 22.27 -33.10
N ILE A 32 -38.35 21.26 -33.43
CA ILE A 32 -38.08 20.87 -34.83
C ILE A 32 -39.39 20.53 -35.54
N LYS A 33 -40.23 19.69 -34.93
CA LYS A 33 -41.50 19.28 -35.51
C LYS A 33 -42.44 20.45 -35.80
N GLU A 34 -42.57 21.40 -34.87
CA GLU A 34 -43.43 22.58 -35.08
C GLU A 34 -42.86 23.50 -36.18
N ILE A 35 -41.53 23.65 -36.25
CA ILE A 35 -40.85 24.42 -37.30
C ILE A 35 -41.05 23.75 -38.67
N GLU A 36 -40.88 22.43 -38.78
CA GLU A 36 -41.09 21.67 -40.02
C GLU A 36 -42.55 21.75 -40.50
N LEU A 37 -43.50 21.69 -39.56
CA LEU A 37 -44.92 21.82 -39.86
C LEU A 37 -45.27 23.23 -40.37
N ALA A 38 -44.65 24.27 -39.82
CA ALA A 38 -44.77 25.64 -40.32
C ALA A 38 -44.13 25.80 -41.71
N ILE A 39 -42.95 25.21 -41.95
CA ILE A 39 -42.28 25.22 -43.26
C ILE A 39 -43.16 24.57 -44.33
N THR A 40 -43.75 23.41 -44.03
CA THR A 40 -44.63 22.69 -44.96
C THR A 40 -45.85 23.53 -45.34
N LYS A 41 -46.51 24.16 -44.34
CA LYS A 41 -47.65 25.06 -44.56
C LYS A 41 -47.30 26.28 -45.42
N LEU A 42 -46.08 26.81 -45.30
CA LEU A 42 -45.59 27.94 -46.10
C LEU A 42 -45.31 27.53 -47.55
N GLN A 43 -44.93 26.27 -47.80
CA GLN A 43 -44.64 25.74 -49.15
C GLN A 43 -45.92 25.44 -49.95
N ASP A 44 -47.05 25.15 -49.29
CA ASP A 44 -48.36 24.90 -49.94
C ASP A 44 -49.00 26.15 -50.59
N GLY A 45 -48.42 27.34 -50.42
CA GLY A 45 -48.62 28.49 -51.30
C GLY A 45 -49.97 29.21 -51.27
N ASN A 46 -50.93 28.82 -50.41
CA ASN A 46 -52.30 29.34 -50.43
C ASN A 46 -52.83 29.87 -49.08
N LEU A 47 -51.94 30.22 -48.15
CA LEU A 47 -52.28 30.62 -46.78
C LEU A 47 -51.60 31.94 -46.37
N ASP A 48 -52.26 32.68 -45.47
CA ASP A 48 -51.74 33.92 -44.87
C ASP A 48 -50.47 33.62 -44.05
N GLN A 49 -49.31 34.06 -44.57
CA GLN A 49 -48.00 33.86 -43.95
C GLN A 49 -47.92 34.46 -42.54
N SER A 50 -48.63 35.57 -42.30
CA SER A 50 -48.66 36.21 -40.98
C SER A 50 -49.35 35.33 -39.94
N ALA A 51 -50.45 34.67 -40.33
CA ALA A 51 -51.18 33.76 -39.47
C ALA A 51 -50.37 32.49 -39.12
N ILE A 52 -49.62 31.93 -40.08
CA ILE A 52 -48.77 30.76 -39.85
C ILE A 52 -47.64 31.08 -38.86
N LEU A 53 -46.96 32.22 -39.04
CA LEU A 53 -45.90 32.65 -38.13
C LEU A 53 -46.42 32.99 -36.73
N ALA A 54 -47.62 33.58 -36.63
CA ALA A 54 -48.28 33.82 -35.35
C ALA A 54 -48.64 32.51 -34.63
N GLN A 55 -49.11 31.49 -35.37
CA GLN A 55 -49.40 30.16 -34.83
C GLN A 55 -48.13 29.47 -34.33
N LEU A 56 -47.05 29.49 -35.11
CA LEU A 56 -45.75 28.93 -34.71
C LEU A 56 -45.24 29.59 -33.43
N LYS A 57 -45.31 30.93 -33.35
CA LYS A 57 -44.90 31.67 -32.15
C LYS A 57 -45.72 31.26 -30.93
N ALA A 58 -47.04 31.15 -31.07
CA ALA A 58 -47.91 30.72 -29.97
C ALA A 58 -47.57 29.31 -29.48
N GLN A 59 -47.26 28.37 -30.38
CA GLN A 59 -46.88 27.01 -30.01
C GLN A 59 -45.49 26.96 -29.35
N ILE A 60 -44.52 27.75 -29.82
CA ILE A 60 -43.21 27.85 -29.16
C ILE A 60 -43.35 28.47 -27.75
N ASP A 61 -44.18 29.51 -27.62
CA ASP A 61 -44.47 30.15 -26.34
C ASP A 61 -45.17 29.18 -25.37
N GLU A 62 -46.02 28.27 -25.87
CA GLU A 62 -46.67 27.21 -25.07
C GLU A 62 -45.67 26.13 -24.60
N ILE A 63 -44.73 25.73 -25.46
CA ILE A 63 -43.67 24.76 -25.10
C ILE A 63 -42.77 25.30 -23.98
N THR A 64 -42.62 26.62 -23.87
CA THR A 64 -41.75 27.30 -22.88
C THR A 64 -40.34 26.69 -22.77
N PRO A 65 -39.63 26.45 -23.89
CA PRO A 65 -38.44 25.61 -23.92
C PRO A 65 -37.34 26.10 -22.96
N VAL A 66 -37.12 27.41 -22.90
CA VAL A 66 -36.13 28.03 -22.00
C VAL A 66 -36.41 27.71 -20.53
N ALA A 67 -37.66 27.86 -20.08
CA ALA A 67 -38.02 27.58 -18.69
C ALA A 67 -37.85 26.09 -18.34
N GLN A 68 -38.15 25.19 -19.29
CA GLN A 68 -37.94 23.76 -19.10
C GLN A 68 -36.46 23.38 -19.04
N PHE A 69 -35.62 23.97 -19.92
CA PHE A 69 -34.17 23.79 -19.88
C PHE A 69 -33.57 24.30 -18.57
N GLU A 70 -33.94 25.51 -18.15
CA GLU A 70 -33.46 26.11 -16.89
C GLU A 70 -33.85 25.28 -15.67
N GLY A 71 -35.08 24.75 -15.63
CA GLY A 71 -35.56 23.89 -14.56
C GLY A 71 -34.72 22.61 -14.43
N CYS A 72 -34.51 21.90 -15.54
CA CYS A 72 -33.74 20.66 -15.54
C CYS A 72 -32.24 20.91 -15.26
N GLN A 73 -31.68 22.00 -15.81
CA GLN A 73 -30.31 22.40 -15.56
C GLN A 73 -30.08 22.76 -14.08
N LYS A 74 -31.04 23.44 -13.45
CA LYS A 74 -30.98 23.78 -12.02
C LYS A 74 -30.96 22.54 -11.14
N GLU A 75 -31.76 21.52 -11.45
CA GLU A 75 -31.73 20.25 -10.72
C GLU A 75 -30.39 19.53 -10.83
N LEU A 76 -29.83 19.46 -12.04
CA LEU A 76 -28.50 18.89 -12.29
C LEU A 76 -27.42 19.66 -11.51
N ASN A 77 -27.41 20.99 -11.60
CA ASN A 77 -26.44 21.82 -10.88
C ASN A 77 -26.53 21.66 -9.35
N LEU A 78 -27.74 21.50 -8.81
CA LEU A 78 -27.94 21.22 -7.39
C LEU A 78 -27.38 19.84 -6.98
N ALA A 79 -27.54 18.82 -7.83
CA ALA A 79 -26.95 17.51 -7.60
C ALA A 79 -25.42 17.58 -7.63
N ILE A 80 -24.83 18.23 -8.65
CA ILE A 80 -23.39 18.44 -8.78
C ILE A 80 -22.85 19.20 -7.56
N ALA A 81 -23.48 20.30 -7.16
CA ALA A 81 -23.03 21.09 -6.02
C ALA A 81 -23.06 20.29 -4.70
N LYS A 82 -24.06 19.43 -4.51
CA LYS A 82 -24.11 18.52 -3.34
C LYS A 82 -23.01 17.47 -3.39
N TYR A 83 -22.76 16.88 -4.56
CA TYR A 83 -21.68 15.92 -4.76
C TYR A 83 -20.31 16.54 -4.50
N THR A 84 -20.02 17.73 -5.05
CA THR A 84 -18.77 18.46 -4.80
C THR A 84 -18.57 18.75 -3.31
N LYS A 85 -19.60 19.23 -2.60
CA LYS A 85 -19.53 19.46 -1.15
C LYS A 85 -19.25 18.17 -0.36
N LEU A 86 -19.82 17.05 -0.79
CA LEU A 86 -19.56 15.75 -0.16
C LEU A 86 -18.11 15.29 -0.40
N LEU A 87 -17.58 15.47 -1.61
CA LEU A 87 -16.18 15.20 -1.92
C LEU A 87 -15.25 16.07 -1.08
N GLU A 88 -15.54 17.37 -0.98
CA GLU A 88 -14.76 18.30 -0.14
C GLU A 88 -14.74 17.87 1.32
N LYS A 89 -15.91 17.51 1.87
CA LYS A 89 -16.00 17.04 3.26
C LYS A 89 -15.20 15.74 3.48
N THR A 90 -15.12 14.87 2.47
CA THR A 90 -14.54 13.54 2.62
C THR A 90 -13.04 13.50 2.33
N PHE A 91 -12.58 14.26 1.33
CA PHE A 91 -11.19 14.24 0.87
C PHE A 91 -10.37 15.48 1.23
N HIS A 92 -11.01 16.61 1.54
CA HIS A 92 -10.33 17.87 1.89
C HIS A 92 -10.44 18.18 3.39
N SER A 93 -10.40 17.15 4.24
CA SER A 93 -10.25 17.39 5.68
C SER A 93 -8.90 18.05 5.95
N ASP A 94 -8.92 19.22 6.58
CA ASP A 94 -7.71 19.94 6.95
C ASP A 94 -6.87 19.14 7.96
N ILE A 95 -5.89 18.40 7.44
CA ILE A 95 -4.99 17.53 8.20
C ILE A 95 -4.13 18.31 9.20
N SER A 96 -3.92 19.61 8.97
CA SER A 96 -3.15 20.46 9.88
C SER A 96 -3.78 20.55 11.27
N LYS A 97 -5.09 20.29 11.38
CA LYS A 97 -5.77 20.21 12.69
C LYS A 97 -5.26 19.05 13.54
N ALA A 98 -4.87 17.94 12.91
CA ALA A 98 -4.30 16.79 13.58
C ALA A 98 -2.79 16.97 13.86
N TYR A 99 -2.16 18.02 13.33
CA TYR A 99 -0.75 18.28 13.55
C TYR A 99 -0.48 18.54 15.04
N ARG A 100 0.56 17.86 15.54
CA ARG A 100 1.16 18.08 16.84
C ARG A 100 2.63 18.39 16.60
N ASP A 101 3.17 19.28 17.43
CA ASP A 101 4.60 19.59 17.38
C ASP A 101 5.37 18.43 18.02
N VAL A 102 5.67 17.43 17.20
CA VAL A 102 6.43 16.25 17.61
C VAL A 102 7.86 16.49 17.18
N GLU A 103 8.78 16.45 18.15
CA GLU A 103 10.21 16.49 17.84
C GLU A 103 10.55 15.30 16.93
N MET A 104 10.98 15.64 15.73
CA MET A 104 11.39 14.70 14.70
C MET A 104 12.89 14.86 14.48
N ASP A 105 13.60 13.74 14.43
CA ASP A 105 14.99 13.76 13.98
C ASP A 105 15.03 13.97 12.47
N THR A 106 15.25 15.23 12.07
CA THR A 106 15.33 15.64 10.67
C THR A 106 16.40 14.85 9.90
N ALA A 107 17.50 14.48 10.54
CA ALA A 107 18.56 13.72 9.88
C ALA A 107 18.05 12.32 9.48
N THR A 108 17.47 11.58 10.43
CA THR A 108 16.83 10.28 10.18
C THR A 108 15.73 10.37 9.12
N ILE A 109 14.89 11.42 9.16
CA ILE A 109 13.84 11.60 8.15
C ILE A 109 14.42 11.80 6.76
N ASN A 110 15.45 12.63 6.62
CA ASN A 110 16.09 12.88 5.34
C ASN A 110 16.76 11.59 4.81
N GLU A 111 17.39 10.79 5.66
CA GLU A 111 17.92 9.48 5.27
C GLU A 111 16.81 8.52 4.79
N ILE A 112 15.67 8.48 5.48
CA ILE A 112 14.51 7.67 5.10
C ILE A 112 13.96 8.10 3.74
N ILE A 113 13.86 9.41 3.48
CA ILE A 113 13.38 9.96 2.21
C ILE A 113 14.36 9.66 1.07
N ALA A 114 15.66 9.90 1.28
CA ALA A 114 16.70 9.58 0.29
C ALA A 114 16.70 8.08 -0.04
N SER A 115 16.69 7.22 0.98
CA SER A 115 16.61 5.77 0.83
C SER A 115 15.34 5.33 0.10
N HIS A 116 14.21 6.00 0.31
CA HIS A 116 12.98 5.74 -0.45
C HIS A 116 13.18 6.00 -1.95
N PHE A 117 13.77 7.13 -2.34
CA PHE A 117 14.01 7.43 -3.75
C PHE A 117 14.93 6.40 -4.41
N TYR A 118 16.04 6.05 -3.75
CA TYR A 118 16.96 5.02 -4.27
C TYR A 118 16.28 3.66 -4.38
N ARG A 119 15.46 3.27 -3.39
CA ARG A 119 14.69 2.03 -3.42
C ARG A 119 13.71 1.99 -4.59
N GLN A 120 13.07 3.11 -4.93
CA GLN A 120 12.17 3.22 -6.08
C GLN A 120 12.91 3.31 -7.43
N GLY A 121 14.25 3.39 -7.42
CA GLY A 121 15.06 3.56 -8.63
C GLY A 121 15.08 5.01 -9.14
N GLN A 122 14.58 5.96 -8.35
CA GLN A 122 14.58 7.39 -8.66
C GLN A 122 15.91 8.02 -8.25
N PHE A 123 17.02 7.54 -8.81
CA PHE A 123 18.37 7.89 -8.37
C PHE A 123 18.68 9.38 -8.51
N GLU A 124 18.28 10.02 -9.61
CA GLU A 124 18.51 11.45 -9.85
C GLU A 124 17.78 12.34 -8.82
N ILE A 125 16.54 11.96 -8.48
CA ILE A 125 15.75 12.66 -7.44
C ILE A 125 16.40 12.44 -6.07
N GLY A 126 16.83 11.20 -5.80
CA GLY A 126 17.54 10.86 -4.57
C GLY A 126 18.84 11.65 -4.41
N ASP A 127 19.62 11.80 -5.49
CA ASP A 127 20.88 12.58 -5.49
C ASP A 127 20.62 14.07 -5.27
N GLY A 128 19.63 14.64 -5.96
CA GLY A 128 19.21 16.03 -5.79
C GLY A 128 18.76 16.31 -4.36
N PHE A 129 17.85 15.48 -3.85
CA PHE A 129 17.38 15.58 -2.46
C PHE A 129 18.52 15.43 -1.46
N SER A 130 19.39 14.42 -1.64
CA SER A 130 20.52 14.17 -0.73
C SER A 130 21.50 15.33 -0.68
N SER A 131 21.72 15.98 -1.83
CA SER A 131 22.60 17.16 -1.96
C SER A 131 22.02 18.39 -1.25
N GLU A 132 20.72 18.63 -1.42
CA GLU A 132 20.03 19.76 -0.80
C GLU A 132 19.83 19.58 0.71
N ALA A 133 19.47 18.37 1.13
CA ALA A 133 19.19 18.02 2.52
C ALA A 133 20.44 17.66 3.33
N GLN A 134 21.63 17.68 2.70
CA GLN A 134 22.92 17.33 3.29
C GLN A 134 22.92 15.95 3.99
N VAL A 135 22.33 14.95 3.32
CA VAL A 135 22.27 13.58 3.85
C VAL A 135 23.68 12.99 3.86
N SER A 136 24.16 12.65 5.05
CA SER A 136 25.43 11.96 5.24
C SER A 136 25.41 10.59 4.55
N GLU A 137 26.54 10.19 3.97
CA GLU A 137 26.75 8.83 3.44
C GLU A 137 25.71 8.38 2.37
N SER A 138 25.16 9.33 1.60
CA SER A 138 24.19 9.05 0.53
C SER A 138 24.68 8.01 -0.47
N ASP A 139 25.98 7.98 -0.79
CA ASP A 139 26.59 6.98 -1.67
C ASP A 139 26.51 5.55 -1.11
N ILE A 140 26.64 5.41 0.22
CA ILE A 140 26.52 4.11 0.91
C ILE A 140 25.07 3.62 0.85
N LEU A 141 24.11 4.54 0.99
CA LEU A 141 22.69 4.23 0.83
C LEU A 141 22.34 3.85 -0.62
N LYS A 142 22.91 4.56 -1.60
CA LYS A 142 22.60 4.43 -3.02
C LYS A 142 23.17 3.17 -3.67
N SER A 143 24.44 2.87 -3.39
CA SER A 143 25.21 1.82 -4.09
C SER A 143 24.51 0.44 -4.11
N PRO A 144 23.95 -0.06 -2.98
CA PRO A 144 23.22 -1.32 -2.99
C PRO A 144 21.97 -1.29 -3.87
N PHE A 145 21.22 -0.17 -3.87
CA PHE A 145 20.03 -0.04 -4.71
C PHE A 145 20.36 0.05 -6.20
N LEU A 146 21.52 0.62 -6.57
CA LEU A 146 22.01 0.57 -7.96
C LEU A 146 22.27 -0.87 -8.41
N GLU A 147 22.98 -1.67 -7.60
CA GLU A 147 23.20 -3.09 -7.90
C GLU A 147 21.86 -3.82 -8.04
N MET A 148 20.96 -3.65 -7.08
CA MET A 148 19.62 -4.26 -7.09
C MET A 148 18.82 -3.90 -8.35
N HIS A 149 18.73 -2.61 -8.70
CA HIS A 149 17.98 -2.17 -9.88
C HIS A 149 18.63 -2.62 -11.18
N SER A 150 19.97 -2.72 -11.24
CA SER A 150 20.65 -3.29 -12.41
C SER A 150 20.26 -4.75 -12.65
N ILE A 151 20.15 -5.55 -11.57
CA ILE A 151 19.72 -6.94 -11.63
C ILE A 151 18.25 -7.03 -12.05
N LEU A 152 17.38 -6.23 -11.43
CA LEU A 152 15.94 -6.19 -11.77
C LEU A 152 15.72 -5.76 -13.22
N GLN A 153 16.50 -4.80 -13.72
CA GLN A 153 16.43 -4.36 -15.10
C GLN A 153 16.81 -5.49 -16.07
N ALA A 154 17.89 -6.23 -15.78
CA ALA A 154 18.29 -7.39 -16.58
C ALA A 154 17.19 -8.47 -16.62
N MET A 155 16.55 -8.74 -15.48
CA MET A 155 15.43 -9.68 -15.39
C MET A 155 14.21 -9.23 -16.20
N ARG A 156 13.84 -7.94 -16.10
CA ARG A 156 12.63 -7.38 -16.75
C ARG A 156 12.78 -7.18 -18.25
N GLN A 157 13.89 -6.59 -18.67
CA GLN A 157 14.07 -6.12 -20.05
C GLN A 157 14.71 -7.20 -20.92
N SER A 158 15.77 -7.84 -20.42
CA SER A 158 16.58 -8.80 -21.18
C SER A 158 16.20 -10.25 -20.92
N ARG A 159 15.29 -10.52 -19.97
CA ARG A 159 15.00 -11.87 -19.45
C ARG A 159 16.28 -12.62 -19.05
N ASP A 160 17.23 -11.89 -18.49
CA ASP A 160 18.53 -12.41 -18.09
C ASP A 160 18.59 -12.61 -16.56
N LEU A 161 18.75 -13.86 -16.14
CA LEU A 161 18.92 -14.24 -14.75
C LEU A 161 20.39 -14.26 -14.30
N GLY A 162 21.34 -14.07 -15.22
CA GLY A 162 22.78 -14.11 -14.93
C GLY A 162 23.20 -13.19 -13.77
N PRO A 163 22.84 -11.89 -13.78
CA PRO A 163 23.15 -10.98 -12.68
C PRO A 163 22.54 -11.41 -11.34
N ALA A 164 21.29 -11.89 -11.36
CA ALA A 164 20.61 -12.37 -10.15
C ALA A 164 21.30 -13.62 -9.57
N LEU A 165 21.65 -14.57 -10.44
CA LEU A 165 22.37 -15.79 -10.07
C LEU A 165 23.78 -15.51 -9.52
N ALA A 166 24.50 -14.55 -10.12
CA ALA A 166 25.79 -14.11 -9.62
C ALA A 166 25.67 -13.49 -8.23
N TRP A 167 24.65 -12.65 -8.01
CA TRP A 167 24.40 -12.02 -6.73
C TRP A 167 24.03 -13.03 -5.63
N VAL A 168 23.12 -13.98 -5.89
CA VAL A 168 22.79 -15.01 -4.89
C VAL A 168 23.99 -15.91 -4.59
N THR A 169 24.80 -16.26 -5.59
CA THR A 169 26.01 -17.08 -5.38
C THR A 169 27.01 -16.34 -4.49
N LYS A 170 27.23 -15.04 -4.74
CA LYS A 170 28.11 -14.18 -3.92
C LYS A 170 27.62 -14.08 -2.46
N ASN A 171 26.31 -14.16 -2.23
CA ASN A 171 25.70 -14.00 -0.91
C ASN A 171 25.18 -15.32 -0.30
N ARG A 172 25.52 -16.48 -0.88
CA ARG A 172 24.93 -17.78 -0.55
C ARG A 172 24.97 -18.10 0.94
N ASP A 173 26.13 -17.98 1.57
CA ASP A 173 26.29 -18.31 2.99
C ASP A 173 25.39 -17.47 3.91
N LYS A 174 25.16 -16.19 3.56
CA LYS A 174 24.27 -15.31 4.31
C LYS A 174 22.82 -15.70 4.07
N LEU A 175 22.43 -15.91 2.82
CA LEU A 175 21.07 -16.29 2.42
C LEU A 175 20.64 -17.63 3.05
N LEU A 176 21.53 -18.62 3.09
CA LEU A 176 21.27 -19.90 3.73
C LEU A 176 21.05 -19.78 5.24
N ARG A 177 21.78 -18.89 5.94
CA ARG A 177 21.55 -18.62 7.37
C ARG A 177 20.17 -18.04 7.65
N TYR A 178 19.61 -17.28 6.70
CA TYR A 178 18.25 -16.75 6.77
C TYR A 178 17.19 -17.73 6.24
N GLY A 179 17.57 -18.95 5.83
CA GLY A 179 16.66 -19.96 5.31
C GLY A 179 16.08 -19.62 3.93
N SER A 180 16.78 -18.80 3.13
CA SER A 180 16.32 -18.38 1.81
C SER A 180 16.45 -19.49 0.77
N SER A 181 15.38 -19.76 0.02
CA SER A 181 15.36 -20.67 -1.14
C SER A 181 15.44 -19.94 -2.49
N LEU A 182 15.79 -18.64 -2.48
CA LEU A 182 15.84 -17.81 -3.69
C LEU A 182 16.78 -18.37 -4.77
N GLU A 183 17.95 -18.89 -4.36
CA GLU A 183 18.92 -19.45 -5.30
C GLU A 183 18.35 -20.66 -6.07
N LEU A 184 17.67 -21.57 -5.36
CA LEU A 184 17.00 -22.71 -5.97
C LEU A 184 15.97 -22.23 -7.00
N LYS A 185 15.06 -21.33 -6.60
CA LYS A 185 14.00 -20.85 -7.48
C LYS A 185 14.52 -20.13 -8.74
N LEU A 186 15.62 -19.38 -8.63
CA LEU A 186 16.27 -18.78 -9.80
C LEU A 186 16.84 -19.84 -10.75
N HIS A 187 17.45 -20.89 -10.23
CA HIS A 187 17.91 -22.02 -11.04
C HIS A 187 16.76 -22.80 -11.68
N GLU A 188 15.63 -22.97 -10.99
CA GLU A 188 14.42 -23.58 -11.55
C GLU A 188 13.87 -22.75 -12.72
N LEU A 189 13.74 -21.43 -12.55
CA LEU A 189 13.29 -20.55 -13.62
C LEU A 189 14.25 -20.59 -14.82
N GLN A 190 15.56 -20.51 -14.59
CA GLN A 190 16.56 -20.61 -15.66
C GLN A 190 16.43 -21.93 -16.43
N PHE A 191 16.20 -23.04 -15.72
CA PHE A 191 15.97 -24.33 -16.35
C PHE A 191 14.71 -24.34 -17.22
N ILE A 192 13.59 -23.82 -16.71
CA ILE A 192 12.32 -23.74 -17.46
C ILE A 192 12.47 -22.87 -18.72
N GLU A 193 13.16 -21.74 -18.64
CA GLU A 193 13.41 -20.88 -19.80
C GLU A 193 14.31 -21.55 -20.84
N MET A 194 15.30 -22.35 -20.42
CA MET A 194 16.09 -23.18 -21.34
C MET A 194 15.25 -24.26 -22.04
N LEU A 195 14.27 -24.83 -21.34
CA LEU A 195 13.31 -25.78 -21.95
C LEU A 195 12.39 -25.10 -22.97
N LYS A 196 11.87 -23.90 -22.64
CA LYS A 196 11.06 -23.10 -23.57
C LYS A 196 11.83 -22.72 -24.84
N ALA A 197 13.14 -22.49 -24.71
CA ALA A 197 14.03 -22.22 -25.84
C ALA A 197 14.40 -23.46 -26.67
N GLY A 198 13.87 -24.65 -26.35
CA GLY A 198 14.17 -25.90 -27.05
C GLY A 198 15.58 -26.45 -26.78
N LYS A 199 16.30 -25.93 -25.78
CA LYS A 199 17.70 -26.27 -25.49
C LYS A 199 17.81 -27.41 -24.47
N LYS A 200 17.15 -28.54 -24.72
CA LYS A 200 17.04 -29.67 -23.78
C LYS A 200 18.37 -30.21 -23.28
N GLY A 201 19.34 -30.39 -24.18
CA GLY A 201 20.66 -30.91 -23.83
C GLY A 201 21.43 -29.99 -22.87
N GLU A 202 21.34 -28.68 -23.10
CA GLU A 202 21.92 -27.66 -22.23
C GLU A 202 21.17 -27.60 -20.89
N ALA A 203 19.83 -27.66 -20.91
CA ALA A 203 19.01 -27.65 -19.70
C ALA A 203 19.32 -28.83 -18.78
N LEU A 204 19.50 -30.05 -19.34
CA LEU A 204 19.91 -31.23 -18.59
C LEU A 204 21.30 -31.08 -17.97
N LYS A 205 22.25 -30.51 -18.74
CA LYS A 205 23.60 -30.23 -18.22
C LYS A 205 23.54 -29.21 -17.08
N TYR A 206 22.73 -28.17 -17.25
CA TYR A 206 22.51 -27.13 -16.25
C TYR A 206 21.89 -27.67 -14.96
N ALA A 207 20.80 -28.44 -15.07
CA ALA A 207 20.13 -29.05 -13.93
C ALA A 207 21.08 -29.95 -13.12
N ARG A 208 21.90 -30.76 -13.81
CA ARG A 208 22.89 -31.61 -13.14
C ARG A 208 23.91 -30.81 -12.34
N ALA A 209 24.34 -29.66 -12.85
CA ALA A 209 25.34 -28.82 -12.20
C ALA A 209 24.75 -28.01 -11.03
N HIS A 210 23.55 -27.45 -11.19
CA HIS A 210 23.01 -26.42 -10.28
C HIS A 210 21.83 -26.87 -9.42
N LEU A 211 21.02 -27.83 -9.87
CA LEU A 211 19.86 -28.32 -9.12
C LEU A 211 20.17 -29.58 -8.29
N SER A 212 21.08 -30.46 -8.76
CA SER A 212 21.44 -31.69 -8.03
C SER A 212 21.90 -31.47 -6.59
N PRO A 213 22.67 -30.41 -6.23
CA PRO A 213 23.08 -30.18 -4.85
C PRO A 213 21.90 -30.01 -3.88
N TRP A 214 20.75 -29.55 -4.37
CA TRP A 214 19.54 -29.29 -3.59
C TRP A 214 18.60 -30.51 -3.53
N ALA A 215 18.92 -31.60 -4.22
CA ALA A 215 18.03 -32.76 -4.40
C ALA A 215 17.63 -33.45 -3.09
N ASN A 216 18.50 -33.45 -2.07
CA ASN A 216 18.20 -34.09 -0.80
C ASN A 216 17.16 -33.30 0.03
N GLU A 217 17.20 -31.98 -0.04
CA GLU A 217 16.33 -31.09 0.76
C GLU A 217 15.04 -30.73 0.01
N HIS A 218 15.12 -30.61 -1.32
CA HIS A 218 14.05 -30.12 -2.19
C HIS A 218 13.59 -31.15 -3.23
N GLN A 219 13.64 -32.44 -2.89
CA GLN A 219 13.40 -33.54 -3.82
C GLN A 219 12.08 -33.40 -4.60
N ALA A 220 10.98 -33.05 -3.91
CA ALA A 220 9.66 -32.94 -4.53
C ALA A 220 9.59 -31.79 -5.56
N GLU A 221 10.24 -30.67 -5.28
CA GLU A 221 10.29 -29.50 -6.18
C GLU A 221 11.13 -29.81 -7.41
N ILE A 222 12.31 -30.38 -7.20
CA ILE A 222 13.21 -30.80 -8.28
C ILE A 222 12.56 -31.88 -9.16
N GLN A 223 11.82 -32.83 -8.58
CA GLN A 223 11.07 -33.82 -9.38
C GLN A 223 10.05 -33.17 -10.32
N LYS A 224 9.34 -32.12 -9.88
CA LYS A 224 8.40 -31.38 -10.74
C LYS A 224 9.13 -30.69 -11.88
N VAL A 225 10.25 -30.04 -11.58
CA VAL A 225 11.09 -29.36 -12.57
C VAL A 225 11.64 -30.35 -13.59
N PHE A 226 12.11 -31.52 -13.17
CA PHE A 226 12.54 -32.57 -14.11
C PHE A 226 11.38 -33.16 -14.91
N ALA A 227 10.18 -33.28 -14.33
CA ALA A 227 9.01 -33.78 -15.04
C ALA A 227 8.57 -32.85 -16.19
N CYS A 228 8.89 -31.56 -16.14
CA CYS A 228 8.70 -30.61 -17.24
C CYS A 228 9.41 -31.03 -18.54
N LEU A 229 10.47 -31.86 -18.48
CA LEU A 229 11.14 -32.42 -19.66
C LEU A 229 10.24 -33.30 -20.53
N LEU A 230 9.17 -33.87 -19.95
CA LEU A 230 8.19 -34.69 -20.66
C LEU A 230 7.21 -33.85 -21.48
N TRP A 231 7.13 -32.56 -21.19
CA TRP A 231 6.18 -31.60 -21.76
C TRP A 231 6.86 -30.57 -22.65
N GLU A 232 7.97 -30.94 -23.28
CA GLU A 232 8.72 -30.10 -24.22
C GLU A 232 7.80 -29.49 -25.28
N ASN A 233 7.89 -28.17 -25.48
CA ASN A 233 7.03 -27.36 -26.35
C ASN A 233 5.51 -27.37 -26.03
N ARG A 234 5.10 -27.97 -24.92
CA ARG A 234 3.71 -28.01 -24.40
C ARG A 234 3.67 -27.83 -22.89
N LEU A 235 4.58 -27.00 -22.36
CA LEU A 235 4.72 -26.75 -20.92
C LEU A 235 3.46 -26.13 -20.32
N ASP A 236 2.77 -25.32 -21.10
CA ASP A 236 1.45 -24.73 -20.84
C ASP A 236 0.34 -25.78 -20.62
N GLN A 237 0.48 -26.97 -21.21
CA GLN A 237 -0.47 -28.08 -21.08
C GLN A 237 -0.07 -29.06 -19.96
N SER A 238 1.07 -28.83 -19.32
CA SER A 238 1.57 -29.71 -18.27
C SER A 238 0.85 -29.48 -16.93
N PRO A 239 0.82 -30.48 -16.04
CA PRO A 239 0.40 -30.28 -14.64
C PRO A 239 1.23 -29.24 -13.88
N TYR A 240 2.31 -28.73 -14.47
CA TYR A 240 3.24 -27.77 -13.90
C TYR A 240 3.28 -26.46 -14.70
N GLY A 241 2.22 -26.15 -15.46
CA GLY A 241 2.12 -24.94 -16.28
C GLY A 241 2.41 -23.65 -15.50
N ASP A 242 2.09 -23.63 -14.20
CA ASP A 242 2.37 -22.52 -13.29
C ASP A 242 3.87 -22.17 -13.18
N LEU A 243 4.77 -23.16 -13.29
CA LEU A 243 6.23 -22.94 -13.30
C LEU A 243 6.70 -22.18 -14.55
N SER A 244 5.89 -22.21 -15.61
CA SER A 244 6.16 -21.52 -16.86
C SER A 244 5.47 -20.15 -16.95
N SER A 245 4.63 -19.81 -15.96
CA SER A 245 3.83 -18.59 -15.95
C SER A 245 4.72 -17.33 -15.92
N PRO A 246 4.34 -16.26 -16.64
CA PRO A 246 4.97 -14.95 -16.50
C PRO A 246 4.93 -14.38 -15.06
N SER A 247 4.03 -14.86 -14.20
CA SER A 247 3.95 -14.45 -12.79
C SER A 247 5.21 -14.85 -11.99
N GLN A 248 5.84 -15.98 -12.33
CA GLN A 248 7.05 -16.47 -11.66
C GLN A 248 8.19 -15.45 -11.67
N TRP A 249 8.32 -14.71 -12.78
CA TRP A 249 9.29 -13.63 -12.90
C TRP A 249 9.00 -12.50 -11.90
N LYS A 250 7.75 -12.07 -11.79
CA LYS A 250 7.34 -11.01 -10.85
C LYS A 250 7.51 -11.45 -9.40
N GLU A 251 7.13 -12.67 -9.08
CA GLU A 251 7.30 -13.25 -7.73
C GLU A 251 8.78 -13.33 -7.35
N LEU A 252 9.65 -13.73 -8.27
CA LEU A 252 11.09 -13.77 -8.04
C LEU A 252 11.73 -12.39 -7.93
N GLU A 253 11.25 -11.40 -8.69
CA GLU A 253 11.67 -10.01 -8.49
C GLU A 253 11.32 -9.51 -7.09
N SER A 254 10.08 -9.75 -6.63
CA SER A 254 9.65 -9.36 -5.27
C SER A 254 10.46 -10.08 -4.19
N GLU A 255 10.72 -11.38 -4.35
CA GLU A 255 11.53 -12.14 -3.41
C GLU A 255 12.99 -11.67 -3.43
N LEU A 256 13.56 -11.37 -4.60
CA LEU A 256 14.90 -10.80 -4.72
C LEU A 256 15.01 -9.48 -3.96
N VAL A 257 14.07 -8.54 -4.17
CA VAL A 257 14.04 -7.26 -3.43
C VAL A 257 13.98 -7.49 -1.93
N ARG A 258 13.14 -8.42 -1.48
CA ARG A 258 13.01 -8.77 -0.06
C ARG A 258 14.31 -9.29 0.53
N GLN A 259 14.96 -10.24 -0.14
CA GLN A 259 16.23 -10.82 0.31
C GLN A 259 17.36 -9.79 0.26
N PHE A 260 17.40 -8.94 -0.77
CA PHE A 260 18.37 -7.87 -0.91
C PHE A 260 18.26 -6.88 0.25
N CYS A 261 17.05 -6.42 0.57
CA CYS A 261 16.79 -5.55 1.72
C CYS A 261 17.14 -6.22 3.06
N GLY A 262 16.77 -7.49 3.24
CA GLY A 262 17.10 -8.25 4.44
C GLY A 262 18.61 -8.35 4.68
N LEU A 263 19.40 -8.58 3.64
CA LEU A 263 20.87 -8.63 3.73
C LEU A 263 21.51 -7.28 4.06
N MET A 264 20.86 -6.17 3.70
CA MET A 264 21.27 -4.82 4.09
C MET A 264 20.87 -4.46 5.52
N GLY A 265 20.15 -5.34 6.23
CA GLY A 265 19.55 -5.02 7.52
C GLY A 265 18.40 -4.01 7.43
N GLN A 266 17.83 -3.81 6.23
CA GLN A 266 16.71 -2.92 6.01
C GLN A 266 15.39 -3.71 5.89
N SER A 267 14.28 -3.05 6.20
CA SER A 267 12.96 -3.61 5.88
C SER A 267 12.80 -3.77 4.37
N HIS A 268 12.06 -4.81 3.97
CA HIS A 268 11.66 -5.04 2.58
C HIS A 268 10.70 -3.96 2.07
N GLU A 269 9.86 -3.42 2.95
CA GLU A 269 9.03 -2.25 2.66
C GLU A 269 9.78 -0.97 2.99
N SER A 270 9.46 0.10 2.27
CA SER A 270 10.04 1.41 2.57
C SER A 270 9.48 1.93 3.90
N PRO A 271 10.34 2.31 4.88
CA PRO A 271 9.88 2.92 6.13
C PRO A 271 9.01 4.16 5.89
N LEU A 272 9.31 4.96 4.86
CA LEU A 272 8.50 6.11 4.48
C LEU A 272 7.08 5.71 4.06
N ALA A 273 6.98 4.73 3.16
CA ALA A 273 5.69 4.26 2.66
C ALA A 273 4.82 3.66 3.77
N VAL A 274 5.43 2.83 4.61
CA VAL A 274 4.78 2.23 5.79
C VAL A 274 4.31 3.29 6.77
N THR A 275 5.16 4.30 7.06
CA THR A 275 4.81 5.38 7.98
C THR A 275 3.66 6.23 7.45
N VAL A 276 3.67 6.56 6.16
CA VAL A 276 2.56 7.30 5.52
C VAL A 276 1.28 6.49 5.52
N ALA A 277 1.34 5.19 5.22
CA ALA A 277 0.18 4.29 5.24
C ALA A 277 -0.42 4.16 6.66
N ALA A 278 0.41 3.89 7.66
CA ALA A 278 -0.02 3.86 9.06
C ALA A 278 -0.60 5.20 9.53
N GLY A 279 0.02 6.31 9.11
CA GLY A 279 -0.45 7.67 9.38
C GLY A 279 -1.82 7.92 8.75
N ALA A 280 -2.05 7.49 7.52
CA ALA A 280 -3.33 7.62 6.82
C ALA A 280 -4.44 6.81 7.51
N GLU A 281 -4.15 5.60 8.00
CA GLU A 281 -5.09 4.80 8.79
C GLU A 281 -5.43 5.46 10.13
N GLY A 282 -4.45 6.10 10.78
CA GLY A 282 -4.64 6.78 12.05
C GLY A 282 -5.28 8.17 11.96
N LEU A 283 -5.17 8.82 10.81
CA LEU A 283 -5.55 10.22 10.61
C LEU A 283 -7.01 10.55 10.96
N PRO A 284 -8.03 9.73 10.61
CA PRO A 284 -9.41 10.01 10.99
C PRO A 284 -9.62 10.13 12.51
N THR A 285 -8.96 9.25 13.26
CA THR A 285 -9.01 9.26 14.73
C THR A 285 -8.34 10.51 15.29
N LEU A 286 -7.18 10.88 14.74
CA LEU A 286 -6.45 12.10 15.14
C LEU A 286 -7.25 13.37 14.84
N LEU A 287 -7.90 13.46 13.68
CA LEU A 287 -8.76 14.58 13.30
C LEU A 287 -9.98 14.70 14.21
N LYS A 288 -10.63 13.57 14.53
CA LYS A 288 -11.75 13.55 15.47
C LYS A 288 -11.30 14.01 16.86
N LEU A 289 -10.16 13.53 17.33
CA LEU A 289 -9.60 13.93 18.63
C LEU A 289 -9.26 15.42 18.66
N ALA A 290 -8.60 15.94 17.62
CA ALA A 290 -8.31 17.37 17.47
C ALA A 290 -9.59 18.22 17.51
N SER A 291 -10.69 17.75 16.89
CA SER A 291 -11.97 18.45 16.94
C SER A 291 -12.58 18.51 18.35
N VAL A 292 -12.46 17.42 19.12
CA VAL A 292 -12.94 17.37 20.52
C VAL A 292 -12.07 18.24 21.44
N MET A 293 -10.76 18.26 21.18
CA MET A 293 -9.77 18.99 21.97
C MET A 293 -9.63 20.46 21.56
N GLN A 294 -10.44 20.96 20.61
CA GLN A 294 -10.31 22.31 20.05
C GLN A 294 -10.38 23.41 21.13
N ALA A 295 -11.20 23.23 22.17
CA ALA A 295 -11.31 24.16 23.29
C ALA A 295 -10.09 24.15 24.23
N LYS A 296 -9.25 23.12 24.15
CA LYS A 296 -8.07 22.86 25.00
C LYS A 296 -6.81 22.71 24.14
N LYS A 297 -6.60 23.65 23.21
CA LYS A 297 -5.50 23.59 22.22
C LYS A 297 -4.11 23.46 22.87
N GLN A 298 -3.88 24.11 24.00
CA GLN A 298 -2.60 24.02 24.71
C GLN A 298 -2.38 22.63 25.32
N GLU A 299 -3.40 22.04 25.96
CA GLU A 299 -3.34 20.65 26.45
C GLU A 299 -3.12 19.66 25.30
N TRP A 300 -3.72 19.90 24.12
CA TRP A 300 -3.49 19.07 22.93
C TRP A 300 -2.04 19.09 22.44
N GLN A 301 -1.38 20.26 22.48
CA GLN A 301 0.01 20.42 22.04
C GLN A 301 1.03 19.85 23.03
N GLU A 302 0.79 19.97 24.34
CA GLU A 302 1.70 19.50 25.39
C GLU A 302 1.56 17.99 25.69
N MET A 303 0.54 17.33 25.12
CA MET A 303 0.20 15.94 25.40
C MET A 303 1.19 14.95 24.74
N LYS A 304 2.01 14.31 25.58
CA LYS A 304 3.00 13.29 25.15
C LYS A 304 2.39 11.98 24.64
N GLN A 305 1.20 11.62 25.10
CA GLN A 305 0.54 10.35 24.75
C GLN A 305 -0.92 10.57 24.40
N LEU A 306 -1.41 9.85 23.39
CA LEU A 306 -2.82 9.94 23.00
C LEU A 306 -3.73 9.38 24.11
N PRO A 307 -4.88 10.02 24.39
CA PRO A 307 -5.81 9.58 25.42
C PRO A 307 -6.69 8.41 24.95
N VAL A 308 -6.68 8.13 23.64
CA VAL A 308 -7.39 7.03 23.00
C VAL A 308 -6.38 6.17 22.22
N PRO A 309 -6.56 4.84 22.21
CA PRO A 309 -5.72 3.98 21.41
C PRO A 309 -5.90 4.29 19.93
N LEU A 310 -4.79 4.22 19.19
CA LEU A 310 -4.80 4.23 17.74
C LEU A 310 -4.80 2.78 17.27
N ASP A 311 -5.98 2.27 16.93
CA ASP A 311 -6.15 0.87 16.52
C ASP A 311 -5.63 0.66 15.10
N LEU A 312 -4.31 0.51 14.97
CA LEU A 312 -3.67 0.15 13.71
C LEU A 312 -3.71 -1.37 13.48
N PRO A 313 -3.87 -1.83 12.23
CA PRO A 313 -3.73 -3.24 11.87
C PRO A 313 -2.43 -3.87 12.38
N LYS A 314 -2.47 -5.19 12.63
CA LYS A 314 -1.30 -5.96 13.13
C LYS A 314 -0.08 -5.87 12.21
N GLU A 315 -0.29 -5.56 10.94
CA GLU A 315 0.75 -5.37 9.93
C GLU A 315 1.72 -4.22 10.28
N TYR A 316 1.26 -3.24 11.07
CA TYR A 316 2.08 -2.12 11.54
C TYR A 316 2.74 -2.38 12.90
N GLN A 317 2.63 -3.60 13.45
CA GLN A 317 3.23 -3.99 14.73
C GLN A 317 4.57 -4.70 14.50
N PHE A 318 5.63 -3.91 14.31
CA PHE A 318 6.96 -4.41 13.95
C PHE A 318 7.78 -4.96 15.12
N HIS A 319 7.43 -4.60 16.36
CA HIS A 319 8.18 -4.96 17.55
C HIS A 319 7.28 -5.55 18.61
N SER A 320 7.80 -6.53 19.34
CA SER A 320 7.15 -7.05 20.54
C SER A 320 7.09 -5.96 21.60
N VAL A 321 5.88 -5.62 22.06
CA VAL A 321 5.69 -4.67 23.16
C VAL A 321 5.37 -5.43 24.42
N PHE A 322 6.19 -5.23 25.46
CA PHE A 322 5.89 -5.71 26.80
C PHE A 322 5.21 -4.60 27.61
N VAL A 323 4.05 -4.89 28.18
CA VAL A 323 3.40 -4.04 29.19
C VAL A 323 3.45 -4.76 30.53
N CYS A 324 4.04 -4.12 31.52
CA CYS A 324 4.13 -4.70 32.84
C CYS A 324 2.73 -4.83 33.46
N PRO A 325 2.32 -6.01 33.90
CA PRO A 325 0.97 -6.20 34.42
C PRO A 325 0.75 -5.62 35.82
N VAL A 326 1.82 -5.43 36.58
CA VAL A 326 1.76 -4.87 37.94
C VAL A 326 1.76 -3.35 37.89
N LEU A 327 2.71 -2.75 37.16
CA LEU A 327 2.80 -1.29 37.02
C LEU A 327 1.84 -0.74 35.96
N ARG A 328 1.35 -1.58 35.04
CA ARG A 328 0.53 -1.20 33.88
C ARG A 328 1.23 -0.17 32.98
N GLU A 329 2.55 -0.25 32.94
CA GLU A 329 3.44 0.61 32.16
C GLU A 329 4.14 -0.23 31.08
N GLN A 330 4.35 0.35 29.91
CA GLN A 330 5.15 -0.25 28.85
C GLN A 330 6.62 -0.38 29.31
N GLY A 331 7.24 -1.53 29.02
CA GLY A 331 8.66 -1.76 29.30
C GLY A 331 9.55 -0.82 28.47
N SER A 332 10.69 -0.47 29.04
CA SER A 332 11.70 0.39 28.40
C SER A 332 13.10 -0.20 28.60
N GLU A 333 14.13 0.40 27.98
CA GLU A 333 15.53 0.00 28.24
C GLU A 333 15.94 0.17 29.71
N GLU A 334 15.44 1.23 30.36
CA GLU A 334 15.67 1.49 31.79
C GLU A 334 14.83 0.57 32.70
N ASN A 335 13.65 0.14 32.22
CA ASN A 335 12.72 -0.74 32.94
C ASN A 335 12.37 -1.99 32.11
N PRO A 336 13.36 -2.86 31.85
CA PRO A 336 13.18 -3.96 30.92
C PRO A 336 12.28 -5.06 31.50
N PRO A 337 11.71 -5.91 30.65
CA PRO A 337 11.06 -7.13 31.09
C PRO A 337 12.08 -8.10 31.66
N MET A 338 11.70 -8.71 32.77
CA MET A 338 12.50 -9.66 33.51
C MET A 338 11.70 -10.95 33.67
N LEU A 339 12.26 -12.05 33.13
CA LEU A 339 11.75 -13.40 33.29
C LEU A 339 12.08 -13.89 34.71
N MET A 340 11.04 -14.26 35.44
CA MET A 340 11.18 -14.91 36.74
C MET A 340 11.43 -16.43 36.57
N PRO A 341 11.94 -17.13 37.60
CA PRO A 341 12.18 -18.58 37.54
C PRO A 341 10.93 -19.42 37.21
N CYS A 342 9.75 -18.92 37.55
CA CYS A 342 8.48 -19.55 37.23
C CYS A 342 8.00 -19.37 35.77
N GLY A 343 8.75 -18.63 34.95
CA GLY A 343 8.40 -18.36 33.54
C GLY A 343 7.55 -17.10 33.31
N HIS A 344 7.01 -16.47 34.35
CA HIS A 344 6.28 -15.20 34.21
C HIS A 344 7.23 -14.01 34.08
N VAL A 345 6.76 -12.97 33.38
CA VAL A 345 7.54 -11.77 33.09
C VAL A 345 6.95 -10.56 33.81
N LEU A 346 7.81 -9.81 34.51
CA LEU A 346 7.50 -8.54 35.16
C LEU A 346 8.54 -7.49 34.77
N SER A 347 8.25 -6.21 34.91
CA SER A 347 9.29 -5.19 34.70
C SER A 347 10.31 -5.19 35.85
N ARG A 348 11.54 -4.77 35.54
CA ARG A 348 12.62 -4.64 36.53
C ARG A 348 12.21 -3.82 37.74
N GLN A 349 11.58 -2.68 37.55
CA GLN A 349 11.09 -1.84 38.64
C GLN A 349 10.01 -2.54 39.47
N SER A 350 9.12 -3.32 38.86
CA SER A 350 8.12 -4.10 39.62
C SER A 350 8.78 -5.11 40.54
N ILE A 351 9.78 -5.83 40.03
CA ILE A 351 10.55 -6.81 40.80
C ILE A 351 11.32 -6.14 41.93
N LEU A 352 11.95 -4.99 41.68
CA LEU A 352 12.65 -4.21 42.71
C LEU A 352 11.68 -3.74 43.81
N LYS A 353 10.49 -3.25 43.46
CA LYS A 353 9.47 -2.87 44.44
C LYS A 353 8.98 -4.07 45.27
N LEU A 354 8.67 -5.20 44.63
CA LEU A 354 8.19 -6.42 45.31
C LEU A 354 9.24 -7.02 46.26
N SER A 355 10.51 -7.00 45.84
CA SER A 355 11.66 -7.49 46.61
C SER A 355 12.21 -6.51 47.65
N LYS A 356 11.57 -5.33 47.84
CA LYS A 356 12.09 -4.24 48.67
C LYS A 356 13.54 -3.89 48.31
N ASN A 357 13.78 -3.48 47.08
CA ASN A 357 15.10 -3.16 46.52
C ASN A 357 16.11 -4.31 46.67
N SER A 358 15.72 -5.51 46.22
CA SER A 358 16.57 -6.71 46.22
C SER A 358 16.94 -7.28 47.61
N THR A 359 16.32 -6.80 48.69
CA THR A 359 16.67 -7.24 50.06
C THR A 359 16.01 -8.56 50.47
N ARG A 360 14.98 -9.01 49.75
CA ARG A 360 14.27 -10.26 50.06
C ARG A 360 13.69 -10.96 48.84
N ALA A 361 13.35 -12.24 49.01
CA ALA A 361 12.50 -12.97 48.07
C ALA A 361 11.10 -12.34 47.98
N PHE A 362 10.45 -12.53 46.83
CA PHE A 362 9.12 -12.03 46.56
C PHE A 362 8.27 -13.08 45.84
N LYS A 363 6.95 -12.99 46.02
CA LYS A 363 5.98 -13.87 45.36
C LYS A 363 5.65 -13.38 43.96
N CYS A 364 5.53 -14.30 43.02
CA CYS A 364 4.97 -14.01 41.71
C CYS A 364 3.50 -13.55 41.86
N PRO A 365 3.07 -12.47 41.20
CA PRO A 365 1.66 -12.05 41.20
C PRO A 365 0.69 -13.01 40.52
N TYR A 366 1.20 -13.92 39.68
CA TYR A 366 0.41 -14.84 38.86
C TYR A 366 0.37 -16.28 39.36
N CYS A 367 1.29 -16.65 40.25
CA CYS A 367 1.43 -18.02 40.70
C CYS A 367 2.04 -18.08 42.11
N PRO A 368 1.95 -19.22 42.82
CA PRO A 368 2.42 -19.32 44.19
C PRO A 368 3.94 -19.37 44.34
N GLN A 369 4.70 -19.41 43.23
CA GLN A 369 6.16 -19.49 43.29
C GLN A 369 6.81 -18.18 43.75
N GLU A 370 7.90 -18.33 44.50
CA GLU A 370 8.73 -17.23 44.97
C GLU A 370 10.06 -17.21 44.21
N GLY A 371 10.67 -16.02 44.12
CA GLY A 371 12.00 -15.85 43.54
C GLY A 371 12.74 -14.68 44.16
N THR A 372 14.04 -14.61 43.88
CA THR A 372 14.87 -13.45 44.19
C THR A 372 15.22 -12.68 42.93
N VAL A 373 15.62 -11.41 43.09
CA VAL A 373 16.01 -10.56 41.95
C VAL A 373 17.18 -11.16 41.17
N ALA A 374 18.13 -11.79 41.86
CA ALA A 374 19.29 -12.43 41.24
C ALA A 374 18.94 -13.62 40.33
N GLN A 375 17.79 -14.25 40.53
CA GLN A 375 17.32 -15.36 39.68
C GLN A 375 16.54 -14.88 38.47
N CYS A 376 16.16 -13.60 38.42
CA CYS A 376 15.42 -13.03 37.31
C CYS A 376 16.39 -12.70 36.17
N ARG A 377 16.02 -13.04 34.93
CA ARG A 377 16.83 -12.77 33.74
C ARG A 377 16.14 -11.74 32.88
N GLN A 378 16.89 -10.77 32.38
CA GLN A 378 16.35 -9.82 31.41
C GLN A 378 15.98 -10.56 30.13
N LEU A 379 14.78 -10.28 29.61
CA LEU A 379 14.36 -10.73 28.29
C LEU A 379 14.76 -9.69 27.24
N TYR A 380 15.22 -10.20 26.11
CA TYR A 380 15.44 -9.44 24.88
C TYR A 380 14.52 -10.06 23.83
N PHE A 381 13.72 -9.24 23.16
CA PHE A 381 12.75 -9.66 22.15
C PHE A 381 12.87 -8.82 20.88
#